data_AF-A0A1I0LUR6-F1
#
_entry.id   AF-A0A1I0LUR6-F1
#
_cell.length_a   1.000
_cell.length_b   1.000
_cell.length_c   1.000
_cell.angle_alpha   90.00
_cell.angle_beta   90.00
_cell.angle_gamma   90.00
#
_symmetry.space_group_name_H-M   'P 1'
#
loop_
_entity.id
_entity.type
_entity.pdbx_description
1 polymer ?
#
loop_
_entity_poly.entity_id
_entity_poly.type
_entity_poly.pdbx_seq_one_letter_code
_entity_poly.pdbx_strand_id
1 'polypeptide(L)'
;MALTEAERLERIASLIPTCPPPDVWNGMDRCPNHGGRWPCAQTEANWLARGLDRSEAQRAALDALPKPADYYAGPDEEYDPAEDVRGSVGGGF
;
A
#
# COMPACT_ATOMS: atom_id res chain seq x y z
N MET A 1 -15.44 32.30 -18.01
CA MET A 1 -16.38 31.92 -16.92
C MET A 1 -15.56 31.53 -15.71
N ALA A 2 -15.99 31.90 -14.51
CA ALA A 2 -15.34 31.42 -13.28
C ALA A 2 -15.73 29.95 -13.06
N LEU A 3 -14.82 29.16 -12.51
CA LEU A 3 -15.10 27.77 -12.12
C LEU A 3 -16.12 27.74 -10.99
N THR A 4 -17.03 26.77 -11.03
CA THR A 4 -17.90 26.43 -9.90
C THR A 4 -17.08 25.87 -8.73
N GLU A 5 -17.66 25.83 -7.54
CA GLU A 5 -16.99 25.26 -6.36
C GLU A 5 -16.62 23.79 -6.56
N ALA A 6 -17.53 22.98 -7.13
CA ALA A 6 -17.28 21.57 -7.41
C ALA A 6 -16.11 21.38 -8.39
N GLU A 7 -16.05 22.15 -9.48
CA GLU A 7 -14.94 22.10 -10.44
C GLU A 7 -13.61 22.54 -9.81
N ARG A 8 -13.64 23.50 -8.89
CA ARG A 8 -12.45 23.92 -8.15
C ARG A 8 -11.95 22.82 -7.22
N LEU A 9 -12.85 22.18 -6.46
CA LEU A 9 -12.51 21.10 -5.54
C LEU A 9 -11.99 19.86 -6.29
N GLU A 10 -12.63 19.50 -7.41
CA GLU A 10 -12.15 18.40 -8.26
C GLU A 10 -10.75 18.69 -8.81
N ARG A 11 -10.51 19.93 -9.25
CA ARG A 11 -9.18 20.36 -9.69
C ARG A 11 -8.15 20.39 -8.57
N ILE A 12 -8.54 20.70 -7.33
CA ILE A 12 -7.65 20.58 -6.17
C ILE A 12 -7.33 19.11 -5.92
N ALA A 13 -8.33 18.23 -5.93
CA ALA A 13 -8.13 16.80 -5.72
C ALA A 13 -7.16 16.19 -6.75
N SER A 14 -7.25 16.58 -8.03
CA SER A 14 -6.33 16.06 -9.06
C SER A 14 -4.88 16.52 -8.90
N LEU A 15 -4.63 17.60 -8.16
CA LEU A 15 -3.28 18.10 -7.87
C LEU A 15 -2.65 17.47 -6.62
N ILE A 16 -3.46 16.85 -5.75
CA ILE A 16 -3.00 16.27 -4.49
C ILE A 16 -2.99 14.74 -4.65
N PRO A 17 -1.83 14.10 -4.90
CA PRO A 17 -1.78 12.66 -4.99
C PRO A 17 -2.01 12.01 -3.62
N THR A 18 -2.74 10.89 -3.61
CA THR A 18 -2.91 10.08 -2.40
C THR A 18 -1.69 9.19 -2.19
N CYS A 19 -1.24 9.06 -0.95
CA CYS A 19 -0.25 8.04 -0.61
C CYS A 19 -0.86 6.63 -0.64
N PRO A 20 -0.08 5.60 -1.00
CA PRO A 20 -0.53 4.22 -0.93
C PRO A 20 -0.91 3.85 0.52
N PRO A 21 -1.84 2.89 0.71
CA PRO A 21 -2.11 2.34 2.03
C PRO A 21 -0.87 1.65 2.62
N PRO A 22 -0.74 1.59 3.95
CA PRO A 22 0.34 0.87 4.59
C PRO A 22 0.14 -0.64 4.43
N ASP A 23 1.22 -1.38 4.54
CA ASP A 23 1.20 -2.84 4.54
C ASP A 23 0.78 -3.37 5.92
N VAL A 24 -0.53 -3.30 6.15
CA VAL A 24 -1.17 -3.72 7.41
C VAL A 24 -1.03 -5.22 7.66
N TRP A 25 -0.80 -6.02 6.62
CA TRP A 25 -0.64 -7.47 6.75
C TRP A 25 0.70 -7.84 7.38
N ASN A 26 1.74 -7.07 7.10
CA ASN A 26 3.04 -7.17 7.77
C ASN A 26 3.14 -6.30 9.05
N GLY A 27 2.00 -5.85 9.58
CA GLY A 27 1.94 -5.09 10.84
C GLY A 27 2.40 -3.63 10.72
N MET A 28 2.51 -3.09 9.51
CA MET A 28 2.83 -1.68 9.30
C MET A 28 1.56 -0.82 9.30
N ASP A 29 1.57 0.28 10.06
CA ASP A 29 0.46 1.22 10.19
C ASP A 29 0.81 2.66 9.74
N ARG A 30 2.05 2.86 9.27
CA ARG A 30 2.60 4.17 8.88
C ARG A 30 2.53 4.42 7.39
N CYS A 31 2.35 5.67 7.00
CA CYS A 31 2.34 6.11 5.62
C CYS A 31 3.69 5.77 4.94
N PRO A 32 3.72 4.96 3.86
CA PRO A 32 4.96 4.52 3.23
C PRO A 32 5.84 5.65 2.71
N ASN A 33 5.22 6.74 2.26
CA ASN A 33 5.94 7.86 1.65
C ASN A 33 6.49 8.86 2.66
N HIS A 34 5.86 8.98 3.83
CA HIS A 34 6.14 10.05 4.79
C HIS A 34 6.60 9.55 6.17
N GLY A 35 6.47 8.25 6.45
CA GLY A 35 6.84 7.63 7.73
C GLY A 35 5.98 8.02 8.93
N GLY A 36 4.97 8.89 8.73
CA GLY A 36 4.02 9.32 9.75
C GLY A 36 2.75 8.45 9.81
N ARG A 37 1.76 8.91 10.56
CA ARG A 37 0.44 8.27 10.66
C ARG A 37 -0.23 8.16 9.27
N TRP A 38 -0.86 7.02 9.00
CA TRP A 38 -1.74 6.87 7.85
C TRP A 38 -3.24 6.92 8.26
N PRO A 39 -4.13 7.55 7.48
CA PRO A 39 -3.84 8.38 6.31
C PRO A 39 -3.05 9.63 6.71
N CYS A 40 -2.11 10.04 5.86
CA CYS A 40 -1.34 11.26 6.08
C CYS A 40 -2.12 12.49 5.58
N ALA A 41 -1.71 13.69 6.01
CA ALA A 41 -2.39 14.95 5.69
C ALA A 41 -2.62 15.16 4.17
N GLN A 42 -1.69 14.71 3.32
CA GLN A 42 -1.87 14.77 1.87
C GLN A 42 -3.04 13.92 1.37
N THR A 43 -3.12 12.66 1.81
CA THR A 43 -4.24 11.76 1.48
C THR A 43 -5.55 12.29 2.05
N GLU A 44 -5.55 12.80 3.28
CA GLU A 44 -6.73 13.39 3.91
C GLU A 44 -7.22 14.63 3.15
N ALA A 45 -6.32 15.50 2.69
CA ALA A 45 -6.67 16.66 1.88
C ALA A 45 -7.26 16.28 0.52
N ASN A 46 -6.72 15.25 -0.14
CA ASN A 46 -7.31 14.73 -1.37
C ASN A 46 -8.74 14.21 -1.13
N TRP A 47 -8.93 13.38 -0.11
CA TRP A 47 -10.25 12.81 0.21
C TRP A 47 -11.26 13.89 0.56
N LEU A 48 -10.86 14.90 1.34
CA LEU A 48 -11.69 16.05 1.67
C LEU A 48 -12.10 16.82 0.40
N ALA A 49 -11.17 17.07 -0.52
CA ALA A 49 -11.47 17.74 -1.79
C ALA A 49 -12.43 16.94 -2.68
N ARG A 50 -12.47 15.61 -2.53
CA ARG A 50 -13.43 14.72 -3.21
C ARG A 50 -14.74 14.55 -2.45
N GLY A 51 -14.89 15.18 -1.29
CA GLY A 51 -16.08 15.05 -0.44
C GLY A 51 -16.23 13.66 0.20
N LEU A 52 -15.14 12.91 0.36
CA LEU A 52 -15.16 11.58 0.98
C LEU A 52 -15.10 11.68 2.50
N ASP A 53 -15.88 10.83 3.19
CA ASP A 53 -15.68 10.63 4.63
C ASP A 53 -14.33 9.95 4.88
N ARG A 54 -13.61 10.46 5.88
CA ARG A 54 -12.27 10.00 6.21
C ARG A 54 -12.25 8.53 6.65
N SER A 55 -13.20 8.10 7.46
CA SER A 55 -13.23 6.75 8.02
C SER A 55 -13.66 5.74 6.96
N GLU A 56 -14.64 6.09 6.13
CA GLU A 56 -15.09 5.27 5.02
C GLU A 56 -14.02 5.11 3.94
N ALA A 57 -13.36 6.21 3.54
CA ALA A 57 -12.27 6.17 2.58
C ALA A 57 -11.06 5.38 3.10
N GLN A 58 -10.74 5.52 4.40
CA GLN A 58 -9.69 4.75 5.04
C GLN A 58 -10.00 3.25 4.98
N ARG A 59 -11.22 2.85 5.36
CA ARG A 59 -11.66 1.45 5.31
C ARG A 59 -11.63 0.92 3.88
N ALA A 60 -12.18 1.66 2.92
CA ALA A 60 -12.21 1.24 1.51
C ALA A 60 -10.79 1.05 0.93
N ALA A 61 -9.86 1.92 1.28
CA ALA A 61 -8.47 1.82 0.84
C ALA A 61 -7.72 0.62 1.46
N LEU A 62 -8.06 0.23 2.70
CA LEU A 62 -7.51 -0.99 3.33
C LEU A 62 -8.17 -2.26 2.79
N ASP A 63 -9.49 -2.25 2.57
CA ASP A 63 -10.24 -3.39 2.02
C ASP A 63 -9.84 -3.72 0.58
N ALA A 64 -9.31 -2.73 -0.16
CA ALA A 64 -8.78 -2.90 -1.51
C ALA A 64 -7.37 -3.52 -1.56
N LEU A 65 -6.69 -3.67 -0.42
CA LEU A 65 -5.38 -4.34 -0.39
C LEU A 65 -5.54 -5.84 -0.68
N PRO A 66 -4.62 -6.44 -1.46
CA PRO A 66 -4.61 -7.88 -1.68
C PRO A 66 -4.48 -8.58 -0.33
N LYS A 67 -5.29 -9.60 -0.09
CA LYS A 67 -5.26 -10.38 1.15
C LYS A 67 -4.04 -11.31 1.15
N PRO A 68 -3.53 -11.70 2.33
CA PRO A 68 -2.30 -12.49 2.43
C PRO A 68 -2.35 -13.84 1.70
N ALA A 69 -3.51 -14.52 1.62
CA ALA A 69 -3.63 -15.75 0.83
C ALA A 69 -3.40 -15.53 -0.68
N ASP A 70 -3.75 -14.35 -1.20
CA ASP A 70 -3.50 -13.94 -2.57
C ASP A 70 -2.08 -13.34 -2.75
N TYR A 71 -1.45 -12.88 -1.66
CA TYR A 71 -0.10 -12.28 -1.63
C TYR A 71 1.02 -13.33 -1.53
N TYR A 72 0.79 -14.43 -0.80
CA TYR A 72 1.74 -15.54 -0.65
C TYR A 72 1.53 -16.69 -1.64
N ALA A 73 0.52 -16.61 -2.52
CA ALA A 73 0.42 -17.45 -3.70
C ALA A 73 1.42 -16.97 -4.77
N GLY A 74 2.71 -17.02 -4.44
CA GLY A 74 3.76 -17.07 -5.46
C GLY A 74 3.60 -18.33 -6.29
N PRO A 75 4.26 -18.43 -7.47
CA PRO A 75 4.33 -19.70 -8.17
C PRO A 75 4.78 -20.77 -7.18
N ASP A 76 4.18 -21.94 -7.27
CA ASP A 76 4.55 -23.14 -6.55
C ASP A 76 6.02 -23.50 -6.79
N GLU A 77 6.95 -22.77 -6.18
CA GLU A 77 8.32 -23.24 -5.99
C GLU A 77 8.25 -24.34 -4.94
N GLU A 78 7.88 -25.53 -5.43
CA GLU A 78 8.06 -26.79 -4.76
C GLU A 78 9.52 -26.85 -4.31
N TYR A 79 9.73 -26.74 -2.99
CA TYR A 79 11.04 -26.86 -2.39
C TYR A 79 11.65 -28.21 -2.77
N ASP A 80 12.66 -28.19 -3.62
CA ASP A 80 13.45 -29.37 -3.99
C ASP A 80 14.67 -29.49 -3.03
N PRO A 81 14.64 -30.41 -2.05
CA PRO A 81 15.75 -30.59 -1.12
C PRO A 81 17.04 -31.13 -1.75
N ALA A 82 17.04 -31.49 -3.04
CA ALA A 82 18.23 -32.04 -3.71
C ALA A 82 19.27 -30.96 -4.10
N GLU A 83 18.88 -29.69 -4.18
CA GLU A 83 19.79 -28.61 -4.61
C GLU A 83 20.73 -28.10 -3.49
N ASP A 84 20.42 -28.38 -2.21
CA ASP A 84 21.20 -27.92 -1.05
C ASP A 84 22.45 -28.79 -0.76
N VAL A 85 22.54 -29.98 -1.36
CA VAL A 85 23.59 -30.97 -1.04
C VAL A 85 24.94 -30.70 -1.74
N ARG A 86 25.04 -29.65 -2.58
CA ARG A 86 26.29 -29.33 -3.31
C ARG A 86 27.25 -28.38 -2.60
N GLY A 87 26.99 -28.01 -1.34
CA GLY A 87 27.81 -27.04 -0.60
C GLY A 87 28.78 -27.58 0.46
N SER A 88 28.75 -28.87 0.82
CA SER A 88 29.54 -29.38 1.96
C SER A 88 30.25 -30.70 1.71
N VAL A 89 31.33 -30.73 0.91
CA VAL A 89 32.38 -31.77 1.08
C VAL A 89 33.76 -31.29 0.62
N GLY A 90 34.75 -31.36 1.51
CA GLY A 90 36.19 -31.34 1.23
C GLY A 90 36.93 -30.38 2.17
N GLY A 91 37.41 -30.78 3.35
CA GLY A 91 38.55 -31.70 3.55
C GLY A 91 39.81 -30.84 3.72
N GLY A 92 40.28 -30.57 4.94
CA GLY A 92 41.15 -31.48 5.67
C GLY A 92 42.58 -31.38 5.14
N PHE A 93 43.40 -30.48 5.72
CA PHE A 93 44.84 -30.59 5.98
C PHE A 93 45.24 -29.53 7.01
#